data_AF-A0A1H3ARI9-F1
#
_entry.id   AF-A0A1H3ARI9-F1
#
_cell.length_a   1.000
_cell.length_b   1.000
_cell.length_c   1.000
_cell.angle_alpha   90.00
_cell.angle_beta   90.00
_cell.angle_gamma   90.00
#
_symmetry.space_group_name_H-M   'P 1'
#
loop_
_entity.id
_entity.type
_entity.pdbx_description
1 polymer ?
#
loop_
_entity_poly.entity_id
_entity_poly.type
_entity_poly.pdbx_seq_one_letter_code
_entity_poly.pdbx_strand_id
1 'polypeptide(L)'
;MRSIRFVRPRLFGLTLVAACLGLPTLAMPSHASTLTKAVRTSESMEPALSFPEQEQNAAKKLADLRARTGKAPNIVWLVIDDMGWGDPGVYGGGAAIGAATPNIDRLAAGGFKLTSTYSQPTCMPTRSAILTGRLPVHTGLTRPILAGDTLAKNPWADEISLPALLGKAGYTTVLSGKWHVGEAEGMRFDEFYGYYPAQKELSQAFDKRRYPDLVLNPERLEMLRATGASEALIHAFKDGETKEIQQVRGMEDVAEADRILKEFTLAKSADLAQSGKPFFLKHCFMKVHADSFASKAFEGKSGSKHPYKDAMVEVDAYVGEIIQALDEAGVLENTFVFVTSDNGPQLDSWPDSGYTPFRGAKASA
;
A
#
# COMPACT_ATOMS: atom_id res chain seq x y z
N MET A 1 13.49 57.87 42.75
CA MET A 1 13.61 59.06 41.89
C MET A 1 12.39 59.14 40.97
N ARG A 2 11.61 60.22 41.13
CA ARG A 2 10.49 60.81 40.32
C ARG A 2 10.18 60.14 38.96
N SER A 3 8.99 59.61 38.63
CA SER A 3 7.61 60.15 38.50
C SER A 3 7.35 61.18 37.37
N ILE A 4 6.77 60.70 36.26
CA ILE A 4 5.53 61.14 35.58
C ILE A 4 5.43 62.52 34.85
N ARG A 5 5.00 62.41 33.57
CA ARG A 5 4.18 63.29 32.66
C ARG A 5 4.79 64.41 31.79
N PHE A 6 4.79 64.10 30.48
CA PHE A 6 4.16 64.79 29.33
C PHE A 6 4.19 66.31 29.18
N VAL A 7 4.71 66.76 28.02
CA VAL A 7 4.15 67.88 27.25
C VAL A 7 4.20 67.55 25.74
N ARG A 8 3.06 67.70 25.04
CA ARG A 8 2.91 67.58 23.58
C ARG A 8 3.42 68.84 22.85
N PRO A 9 4.01 68.76 21.65
CA PRO A 9 4.07 69.90 20.74
C PRO A 9 2.87 69.92 19.77
N ARG A 10 2.35 71.13 19.53
CA ARG A 10 1.31 71.44 18.55
C ARG A 10 1.92 71.49 17.13
N LEU A 11 1.16 70.98 16.15
CA LEU A 11 1.35 71.15 14.72
C LEU A 11 1.46 72.63 14.33
N PHE A 12 2.33 72.94 13.36
CA PHE A 12 1.99 73.84 12.24
C PHE A 12 2.77 73.39 11.01
N GLY A 13 2.05 73.18 9.91
CA GLY A 13 2.56 72.63 8.67
C GLY A 13 3.32 73.66 7.82
N LEU A 14 4.14 73.13 6.91
CA LEU A 14 4.51 73.81 5.69
C LEU A 14 4.69 72.77 4.58
N THR A 15 3.84 72.90 3.58
CA THR A 15 3.79 72.12 2.34
C THR A 15 5.05 72.43 1.51
N LEU A 16 5.92 71.44 1.31
CA LEU A 16 6.99 71.52 0.31
C LEU A 16 6.60 70.69 -0.92
N VAL A 17 6.32 71.39 -2.01
CA VAL A 17 6.22 70.82 -3.36
C VAL A 17 7.64 70.53 -3.84
N ALA A 18 8.02 69.27 -3.91
CA ALA A 18 9.28 68.83 -4.53
C ALA A 18 8.99 68.29 -5.93
N ALA A 19 9.44 69.03 -6.95
CA ALA A 19 9.44 68.58 -8.33
C ALA A 19 10.50 67.49 -8.52
N CYS A 20 10.06 66.23 -8.58
CA CYS A 20 10.92 65.10 -8.92
C CYS A 20 11.19 65.09 -10.43
N LEU A 21 12.36 65.58 -10.83
CA LEU A 21 12.93 65.34 -12.16
C LEU A 21 13.29 63.86 -12.30
N GLY A 22 12.86 63.28 -13.42
CA GLY A 22 12.89 61.85 -13.70
C GLY A 22 14.29 61.24 -13.71
N LEU A 23 14.45 60.18 -12.93
CA LEU A 23 15.46 59.16 -13.17
C LEU A 23 14.83 58.05 -14.02
N PRO A 24 15.48 57.59 -15.09
CA PRO A 24 14.96 56.47 -15.87
C PRO A 24 14.95 55.24 -14.95
N THR A 25 13.77 54.72 -14.67
CA THR A 25 13.60 53.42 -14.03
C THR A 25 14.21 52.37 -14.94
N LEU A 26 15.42 51.91 -14.61
CA LEU A 26 15.93 50.64 -15.13
C LEU A 26 14.91 49.57 -14.74
N ALA A 27 14.13 49.11 -15.73
CA ALA A 27 13.27 47.96 -15.56
C ALA A 27 14.17 46.77 -15.20
N MET A 28 14.13 46.35 -13.94
CA MET A 28 14.72 45.09 -13.51
C MET A 28 14.06 43.98 -14.35
N PRO A 29 14.83 43.10 -15.02
CA PRO A 29 14.24 41.99 -15.74
C PRO A 29 13.39 41.20 -14.76
N SER A 30 12.12 40.94 -15.12
CA SER A 30 11.26 40.10 -14.32
C SER A 30 11.97 38.75 -14.19
N HIS A 31 12.31 38.38 -12.95
CA HIS A 31 12.89 37.08 -12.69
C HIS A 31 11.75 36.08 -12.92
N ALA A 32 11.65 35.55 -14.13
CA ALA A 32 10.80 34.42 -14.41
C ALA A 32 11.20 33.33 -13.42
N SER A 33 10.25 32.92 -12.57
CA SER A 33 10.48 31.85 -11.59
C SER A 33 11.11 30.65 -12.28
N THR A 34 12.24 30.18 -11.77
CA THR A 34 12.92 28.96 -12.23
C THR A 34 12.21 27.69 -11.76
N LEU A 35 11.16 27.82 -10.93
CA LEU A 35 10.38 26.69 -10.44
C LEU A 35 9.37 26.25 -11.50
N THR A 36 9.35 24.95 -11.79
CA THR A 36 8.35 24.32 -12.67
C THR A 36 6.95 24.71 -12.20
N LYS A 37 6.16 25.32 -13.10
CA LYS A 37 4.80 25.72 -12.79
C LYS A 37 3.88 24.52 -12.85
N ALA A 38 3.07 24.35 -11.81
CA ALA A 38 1.96 23.40 -11.85
C ALA A 38 0.94 23.84 -12.90
N VAL A 39 0.43 22.88 -13.67
CA VAL A 39 -0.55 23.06 -14.74
C VAL A 39 -1.82 22.34 -14.33
N ARG A 40 -2.95 23.03 -14.44
CA ARG A 40 -4.26 22.40 -14.30
C ARG A 40 -4.71 21.91 -15.67
N THR A 41 -4.87 20.61 -15.82
CA THR A 41 -5.26 19.98 -17.10
C THR A 41 -6.76 19.70 -17.19
N SER A 42 -7.49 19.76 -16.07
CA SER A 42 -8.95 19.58 -15.99
C SER A 42 -9.52 20.34 -14.79
N GLU A 43 -10.76 20.80 -14.87
CA GLU A 43 -11.46 21.44 -13.75
C GLU A 43 -11.56 20.50 -12.53
N SER A 44 -11.61 19.18 -12.73
CA SER A 44 -11.73 18.22 -11.63
C SER A 44 -10.39 17.78 -11.04
N MET A 45 -9.26 18.27 -11.56
CA MET A 45 -7.92 17.87 -11.13
C MET A 45 -7.20 19.01 -10.41
N GLU A 46 -6.42 18.68 -9.39
CA GLU A 46 -5.46 19.60 -8.78
C GLU A 46 -4.36 19.98 -9.79
N PRO A 47 -3.83 21.22 -9.77
CA PRO A 47 -2.67 21.58 -10.57
C PRO A 47 -1.49 20.65 -10.25
N ALA A 48 -0.91 20.04 -11.29
CA ALA A 48 0.21 19.12 -11.15
C ALA A 48 1.44 19.63 -11.90
N LEU A 49 2.65 19.24 -11.47
CA LEU A 49 3.85 19.50 -12.25
C LEU A 49 3.76 18.72 -13.56
N SER A 50 3.91 19.42 -14.68
CA SER A 50 3.93 18.81 -16.00
C SER A 50 5.38 18.54 -16.43
N PHE A 51 5.63 17.35 -16.93
CA PHE A 51 6.94 16.93 -17.46
C PHE A 51 6.76 16.34 -18.88
N PRO A 52 6.49 17.18 -19.91
CA PRO A 52 6.12 16.70 -21.24
C PRO A 52 7.15 15.76 -21.88
N GLU A 53 8.44 16.00 -21.62
CA GLU A 53 9.51 15.12 -22.12
C GLU A 53 9.46 13.73 -21.46
N GLN A 54 9.13 13.66 -20.17
CA GLN A 54 8.96 12.37 -19.47
C GLN A 54 7.73 11.63 -20.00
N GLU A 55 6.63 12.33 -20.25
CA GLU A 55 5.42 11.77 -20.85
C GLU A 55 5.68 11.21 -22.25
N GLN A 56 6.39 11.98 -23.10
CA GLN A 56 6.80 11.53 -24.44
C GLN A 56 7.72 10.30 -24.37
N ASN A 57 8.70 10.30 -23.45
CA ASN A 57 9.59 9.17 -23.25
C ASN A 57 8.84 7.92 -22.76
N ALA A 58 7.89 8.08 -21.84
CA ALA A 58 7.05 6.98 -21.37
C ALA A 58 6.16 6.41 -22.48
N ALA A 59 5.52 7.29 -23.27
CA ALA A 59 4.70 6.90 -24.41
C ALA A 59 5.51 6.13 -25.46
N LYS A 60 6.73 6.60 -25.78
CA LYS A 60 7.64 5.90 -26.69
C LYS A 60 8.01 4.50 -26.16
N LYS A 61 8.45 4.40 -24.90
CA LYS A 61 8.79 3.10 -24.28
C LYS A 61 7.62 2.13 -24.29
N LEU A 62 6.41 2.61 -24.05
CA LEU A 62 5.20 1.79 -24.09
C LEU A 62 4.86 1.33 -25.52
N ALA A 63 5.04 2.20 -26.52
CA ALA A 63 4.88 1.84 -27.92
C ALA A 63 5.90 0.79 -28.36
N ASP A 64 7.18 0.96 -27.99
CA ASP A 64 8.25 0.00 -28.26
C ASP A 64 7.98 -1.36 -27.58
N LEU A 65 7.48 -1.35 -26.34
CA LEU A 65 7.07 -2.57 -25.66
C LEU A 65 5.93 -3.28 -26.42
N ARG A 66 4.86 -2.55 -26.76
CA ARG A 66 3.73 -3.09 -27.53
C ARG A 66 4.15 -3.63 -28.89
N ALA A 67 5.09 -2.98 -29.57
CA ALA A 67 5.62 -3.44 -30.85
C ALA A 67 6.39 -4.77 -30.71
N ARG A 68 7.09 -4.99 -29.59
CA ARG A 68 7.82 -6.24 -29.30
C ARG A 68 6.91 -7.37 -28.83
N THR A 69 5.92 -7.06 -28.00
CA THR A 69 5.11 -8.09 -27.30
C THR A 69 3.73 -8.31 -27.92
N GLY A 70 3.28 -7.39 -28.78
CA GLY A 70 1.95 -7.41 -29.40
C GLY A 70 0.80 -7.13 -28.43
N LYS A 71 1.09 -6.81 -27.16
CA LYS A 71 0.09 -6.67 -26.09
C LYS A 71 0.36 -5.43 -25.24
N ALA A 72 -0.68 -4.94 -24.56
CA ALA A 72 -0.48 -4.03 -23.44
C ALA A 72 0.32 -4.73 -22.32
N PRO A 73 1.09 -3.99 -21.51
CA PRO A 73 1.84 -4.59 -20.42
C PRO A 73 0.91 -5.19 -19.37
N ASN A 74 1.32 -6.29 -18.76
CA ASN A 74 0.67 -6.78 -17.55
C ASN A 74 1.13 -5.95 -16.35
N ILE A 75 0.35 -5.95 -15.28
CA ILE A 75 0.64 -5.22 -14.05
C ILE A 75 0.57 -6.22 -12.89
N VAL A 76 1.66 -6.34 -12.13
CA VAL A 76 1.72 -7.18 -10.93
C VAL A 76 2.12 -6.32 -9.75
N TRP A 77 1.26 -6.23 -8.73
CA TRP A 77 1.54 -5.49 -7.50
C TRP A 77 1.64 -6.44 -6.33
N LEU A 78 2.80 -6.46 -5.69
CA LEU A 78 3.06 -7.23 -4.48
C LEU A 78 3.06 -6.25 -3.29
N VAL A 79 2.05 -6.36 -2.43
CA VAL A 79 1.86 -5.48 -1.28
C VAL A 79 2.07 -6.28 0.00
N ILE A 80 3.11 -5.94 0.74
CA ILE A 80 3.51 -6.59 1.99
C ILE A 80 2.92 -5.80 3.17
N ASP A 81 2.37 -6.48 4.17
CA ASP A 81 1.65 -5.87 5.30
C ASP A 81 2.63 -5.53 6.43
N ASP A 82 2.70 -4.26 6.86
CA ASP A 82 3.60 -3.79 7.94
C ASP A 82 5.13 -4.02 7.76
N MET A 83 5.63 -4.20 6.53
CA MET A 83 7.06 -4.30 6.29
C MET A 83 7.74 -2.93 6.43
N GLY A 84 8.72 -2.83 7.32
CA GLY A 84 9.48 -1.61 7.53
C GLY A 84 10.44 -1.30 6.39
N TRP A 85 10.77 -0.02 6.22
CA TRP A 85 11.69 0.43 5.17
C TRP A 85 13.05 -0.26 5.26
N GLY A 86 13.53 -0.53 6.48
CA GLY A 86 14.80 -1.16 6.73
C GLY A 86 14.75 -2.69 6.79
N ASP A 87 13.62 -3.34 6.53
CA ASP A 87 13.57 -4.81 6.57
C ASP A 87 14.30 -5.49 5.39
N PRO A 88 14.14 -5.06 4.13
CA PRO A 88 14.86 -5.67 3.01
C PRO A 88 16.36 -5.35 3.01
N GLY A 89 17.17 -6.30 2.54
CA GLY A 89 18.63 -6.17 2.41
C GLY A 89 19.06 -4.98 1.56
N VAL A 90 18.33 -4.71 0.48
CA VAL A 90 18.61 -3.59 -0.44
C VAL A 90 18.45 -2.20 0.20
N TYR A 91 17.86 -2.12 1.39
CA TYR A 91 17.72 -0.92 2.22
C TYR A 91 18.57 -0.98 3.51
N GLY A 92 19.50 -1.94 3.61
CA GLY A 92 20.42 -2.10 4.74
C GLY A 92 19.97 -3.11 5.79
N GLY A 93 18.80 -3.74 5.61
CA GLY A 93 18.30 -4.82 6.45
C GLY A 93 18.77 -6.19 6.01
N GLY A 94 17.80 -7.07 5.74
CA GLY A 94 18.05 -8.40 5.22
C GLY A 94 18.81 -9.26 6.21
N ALA A 95 19.91 -9.86 5.74
CA ALA A 95 20.79 -10.67 6.57
C ALA A 95 21.36 -9.91 7.78
N ALA A 96 21.55 -8.58 7.67
CA ALA A 96 22.11 -7.76 8.75
C ALA A 96 21.21 -7.70 10.00
N ILE A 97 19.89 -7.86 9.81
CA ILE A 97 18.90 -7.93 10.90
C ILE A 97 18.38 -9.36 11.12
N GLY A 98 19.06 -10.34 10.53
CA GLY A 98 18.72 -11.76 10.68
C GLY A 98 17.50 -12.23 9.89
N ALA A 99 17.08 -11.52 8.83
CA ALA A 99 16.02 -11.94 7.89
C ALA A 99 16.46 -11.71 6.44
N ALA A 100 17.29 -12.60 5.87
CA ALA A 100 17.79 -12.43 4.52
C ALA A 100 16.66 -12.36 3.47
N THR A 101 16.75 -11.41 2.53
CA THR A 101 15.76 -11.19 1.46
C THR A 101 16.38 -11.26 0.06
N PRO A 102 17.04 -12.36 -0.33
CA PRO A 102 17.80 -12.44 -1.57
C PRO A 102 16.95 -12.23 -2.84
N ASN A 103 15.65 -12.56 -2.84
CA ASN A 103 14.81 -12.40 -4.02
C ASN A 103 14.37 -10.95 -4.23
N ILE A 104 13.96 -10.27 -3.17
CA ILE A 104 13.66 -8.83 -3.19
C ILE A 104 14.93 -8.05 -3.55
N ASP A 105 16.08 -8.44 -3.00
CA ASP A 105 17.37 -7.80 -3.31
C ASP A 105 17.74 -7.98 -4.79
N ARG A 106 17.53 -9.18 -5.36
CA ARG A 106 17.74 -9.44 -6.79
C ARG A 106 16.80 -8.61 -7.67
N LEU A 107 15.51 -8.54 -7.31
CA LEU A 107 14.52 -7.74 -8.05
C LEU A 107 14.92 -6.27 -8.07
N ALA A 108 15.36 -5.72 -6.93
CA ALA A 108 15.81 -4.35 -6.86
C ALA A 108 17.13 -4.10 -7.61
N ALA A 109 18.04 -5.07 -7.65
CA ALA A 109 19.28 -4.99 -8.42
C ALA A 109 19.05 -5.03 -9.95
N GLY A 110 18.04 -5.77 -10.41
CA GLY A 110 17.63 -5.83 -11.81
C GLY A 110 16.61 -4.75 -12.23
N GLY A 111 16.13 -3.95 -11.27
CA GLY A 111 15.00 -3.04 -11.47
C GLY A 111 15.28 -1.61 -11.02
N PHE A 112 14.21 -0.91 -10.66
CA PHE A 112 14.27 0.46 -10.15
C PHE A 112 13.94 0.48 -8.66
N LYS A 113 14.88 0.99 -7.86
CA LYS A 113 14.73 1.11 -6.40
C LYS A 113 14.28 2.52 -6.02
N LEU A 114 13.19 2.60 -5.26
CA LEU A 114 12.66 3.86 -4.75
C LEU A 114 13.10 4.10 -3.31
N THR A 115 13.92 5.12 -3.06
CA THR A 115 14.34 5.50 -1.70
C THR A 115 13.36 6.45 -1.01
N SER A 116 12.44 7.06 -1.77
CA SER A 116 11.44 8.02 -1.29
C SER A 116 10.08 7.67 -1.86
N THR A 117 9.36 6.80 -1.17
CA THR A 117 8.00 6.36 -1.49
C THR A 117 7.22 6.22 -0.20
N TYR A 118 5.96 6.68 -0.22
CA TYR A 118 5.19 6.94 0.98
C TYR A 118 3.83 6.26 0.91
N SER A 119 3.32 5.92 2.09
CA SER A 119 2.00 5.32 2.29
C SER A 119 1.26 6.09 3.39
N GLN A 120 0.02 5.69 3.67
CA GLN A 120 -0.68 6.11 4.87
C GLN A 120 -0.13 5.35 6.10
N PRO A 121 -0.34 5.84 7.33
CA PRO A 121 0.26 5.24 8.51
C PRO A 121 -0.38 3.90 8.93
N THR A 122 -1.48 3.48 8.30
CA THR A 122 -2.15 2.20 8.57
C THR A 122 -2.69 1.56 7.29
N CYS A 123 -2.95 0.26 7.36
CA CYS A 123 -3.14 -0.60 6.20
C CYS A 123 -4.43 -0.28 5.41
N MET A 124 -5.59 -0.12 6.07
CA MET A 124 -6.85 0.19 5.38
C MET A 124 -6.82 1.53 4.62
N PRO A 125 -6.37 2.66 5.21
CA PRO A 125 -6.20 3.92 4.47
C PRO A 125 -5.27 3.80 3.25
N THR A 126 -4.13 3.11 3.37
CA THR A 126 -3.23 2.92 2.22
C THR A 126 -3.89 2.09 1.13
N ARG A 127 -4.56 0.99 1.50
CA ARG A 127 -5.23 0.11 0.53
C ARG A 127 -6.37 0.83 -0.17
N SER A 128 -7.11 1.69 0.54
CA SER A 128 -8.09 2.61 -0.06
C SER A 128 -7.44 3.56 -1.06
N ALA A 129 -6.32 4.20 -0.68
CA ALA A 129 -5.60 5.11 -1.57
C ALA A 129 -5.02 4.40 -2.81
N ILE A 130 -4.54 3.17 -2.67
CA ILE A 130 -4.10 2.32 -3.78
C ILE A 130 -5.25 2.06 -4.76
N LEU A 131 -6.44 1.73 -4.25
CA LEU A 131 -7.57 1.35 -5.08
C LEU A 131 -8.30 2.53 -5.71
N THR A 132 -8.18 3.73 -5.15
CA THR A 132 -8.93 4.93 -5.61
C THR A 132 -8.02 6.01 -6.21
N GLY A 133 -6.72 5.97 -5.93
CA GLY A 133 -5.79 7.07 -6.26
C GLY A 133 -6.06 8.35 -5.46
N ARG A 134 -6.84 8.29 -4.38
CA ARG A 134 -7.31 9.45 -3.60
C ARG A 134 -6.81 9.39 -2.16
N LEU A 135 -6.64 10.56 -1.55
CA LEU A 135 -6.35 10.63 -0.11
C LEU A 135 -7.52 10.01 0.68
N PRO A 136 -7.26 9.23 1.75
CA PRO A 136 -8.30 8.46 2.43
C PRO A 136 -9.43 9.31 3.03
N VAL A 137 -9.16 10.57 3.34
CA VAL A 137 -10.17 11.55 3.80
C VAL A 137 -11.35 11.68 2.83
N HIS A 138 -11.13 11.42 1.53
CA HIS A 138 -12.19 11.47 0.53
C HIS A 138 -13.09 10.23 0.53
N THR A 139 -12.54 9.07 0.91
CA THR A 139 -13.28 7.81 1.04
C THR A 139 -13.90 7.62 2.44
N GLY A 140 -13.46 8.42 3.41
CA GLY A 140 -13.80 8.27 4.84
C GLY A 140 -12.97 7.21 5.58
N LEU A 141 -12.24 6.34 4.88
CA LEU A 141 -11.42 5.27 5.45
C LEU A 141 -10.07 5.79 5.98
N THR A 142 -10.13 6.63 7.00
CA THR A 142 -8.96 7.27 7.63
C THR A 142 -8.33 6.43 8.75
N ARG A 143 -9.02 5.37 9.18
CA ARG A 143 -8.55 4.34 10.11
C ARG A 143 -9.13 2.98 9.71
N PRO A 144 -8.56 1.85 10.21
CA PRO A 144 -9.21 0.55 10.10
C PRO A 144 -10.63 0.57 10.70
N ILE A 145 -11.55 -0.12 10.03
CA ILE A 145 -12.88 -0.45 10.56
C ILE A 145 -12.66 -1.52 11.63
N LEU A 146 -13.11 -1.23 12.85
CA LEU A 146 -12.95 -2.10 14.00
C LEU A 146 -14.18 -2.99 14.17
N ALA A 147 -14.02 -4.11 14.87
CA ALA A 147 -15.12 -4.99 15.20
C ALA A 147 -16.22 -4.21 15.95
N GLY A 148 -17.45 -4.28 15.44
CA GLY A 148 -18.60 -3.54 15.98
C GLY A 148 -18.79 -2.13 15.43
N ASP A 149 -17.92 -1.62 14.55
CA ASP A 149 -18.19 -0.38 13.82
C ASP A 149 -19.41 -0.56 12.90
N THR A 150 -20.36 0.38 12.96
CA THR A 150 -21.48 0.45 12.01
C THR A 150 -21.18 1.48 10.94
N LEU A 151 -21.09 1.05 9.68
CA LEU A 151 -20.91 1.96 8.55
C LEU A 151 -22.25 2.61 8.18
N ALA A 152 -22.33 3.94 8.24
CA ALA A 152 -23.53 4.68 7.83
C ALA A 152 -23.73 4.69 6.31
N LYS A 153 -22.65 4.53 5.55
CA LYS A 153 -22.64 4.50 4.08
C LYS A 153 -21.54 3.57 3.61
N ASN A 154 -21.79 2.81 2.53
CA ASN A 154 -20.74 2.07 1.85
C ASN A 154 -19.68 3.06 1.32
N PRO A 155 -18.40 2.97 1.76
CA PRO A 155 -17.33 3.89 1.35
C PRO A 155 -17.04 3.82 -0.17
N TRP A 156 -17.57 2.82 -0.87
CA TRP A 156 -17.33 2.56 -2.28
C TRP A 156 -18.42 3.06 -3.21
N ALA A 157 -19.58 3.46 -2.68
CA ALA A 157 -20.76 3.74 -3.49
C ALA A 157 -20.53 4.78 -4.61
N ASP A 158 -19.63 5.74 -4.38
CA ASP A 158 -19.33 6.83 -5.32
C ASP A 158 -17.89 6.81 -5.84
N GLU A 159 -17.12 5.75 -5.57
CA GLU A 159 -15.70 5.68 -5.93
C GLU A 159 -15.48 4.90 -7.23
N ILE A 160 -14.59 5.39 -8.08
CA ILE A 160 -14.13 4.67 -9.27
C ILE A 160 -12.84 3.95 -8.90
N SER A 161 -12.91 2.63 -8.83
CA SER A 161 -11.77 1.81 -8.41
C SER A 161 -10.78 1.52 -9.55
N LEU A 162 -9.52 1.29 -9.18
CA LEU A 162 -8.45 0.83 -10.06
C LEU A 162 -8.84 -0.42 -10.88
N PRO A 163 -9.41 -1.49 -10.30
CA PRO A 163 -9.88 -2.63 -11.11
C PRO A 163 -11.01 -2.24 -12.07
N ALA A 164 -11.91 -1.31 -11.71
CA ALA A 164 -12.94 -0.84 -12.64
C ALA A 164 -12.35 -0.06 -13.83
N LEU A 165 -11.34 0.79 -13.59
CA LEU A 165 -10.62 1.52 -14.65
C LEU A 165 -9.85 0.57 -15.57
N LEU A 166 -9.11 -0.38 -15.00
CA LEU A 166 -8.33 -1.36 -15.77
C LEU A 166 -9.24 -2.31 -16.55
N GLY A 167 -10.38 -2.72 -15.98
CA GLY A 167 -11.40 -3.49 -16.69
C GLY A 167 -11.93 -2.76 -17.92
N LYS A 168 -12.19 -1.44 -17.83
CA LYS A 168 -12.56 -0.61 -19.01
C LYS A 168 -11.46 -0.55 -20.06
N ALA A 169 -10.19 -0.65 -19.65
CA ALA A 169 -9.03 -0.73 -20.54
C ALA A 169 -8.75 -2.15 -21.08
N GLY A 170 -9.62 -3.12 -20.80
CA GLY A 170 -9.53 -4.50 -21.31
C GLY A 170 -8.68 -5.45 -20.46
N TYR A 171 -8.28 -5.06 -19.25
CA TYR A 171 -7.54 -5.93 -18.36
C TYR A 171 -8.44 -6.92 -17.63
N THR A 172 -7.96 -8.14 -17.42
CA THR A 172 -8.49 -9.02 -16.39
C THR A 172 -7.86 -8.65 -15.05
N THR A 173 -8.69 -8.43 -14.03
CA THR A 173 -8.26 -7.94 -12.72
C THR A 173 -8.43 -9.02 -11.65
N VAL A 174 -7.35 -9.35 -10.96
CA VAL A 174 -7.32 -10.37 -9.91
C VAL A 174 -6.67 -9.82 -8.65
N LEU A 175 -7.26 -10.11 -7.50
CA LEU A 175 -6.64 -9.91 -6.20
C LEU A 175 -6.49 -11.24 -5.47
N SER A 176 -5.29 -11.51 -4.97
CA SER A 176 -5.04 -12.56 -4.00
C SER A 176 -4.60 -11.98 -2.66
N GLY A 177 -5.13 -12.52 -1.57
CA GLY A 177 -4.71 -12.21 -0.19
C GLY A 177 -5.54 -11.14 0.51
N LYS A 178 -4.90 -10.29 1.32
CA LYS A 178 -5.60 -9.34 2.20
C LYS A 178 -6.40 -8.27 1.44
N TRP A 179 -7.71 -8.19 1.67
CA TRP A 179 -8.57 -7.11 1.17
C TRP A 179 -8.46 -5.84 2.02
N HIS A 180 -8.98 -5.91 3.25
CA HIS A 180 -8.90 -4.91 4.32
C HIS A 180 -9.40 -3.50 3.99
N VAL A 181 -10.46 -3.41 3.18
CA VAL A 181 -11.13 -2.17 2.84
C VAL A 181 -12.66 -2.37 2.94
N GLY A 182 -13.14 -2.86 4.09
CA GLY A 182 -14.57 -3.16 4.29
C GLY A 182 -15.08 -4.31 3.41
N GLU A 183 -16.39 -4.37 3.17
CA GLU A 183 -16.98 -5.40 2.31
C GLU A 183 -16.67 -5.15 0.83
N ALA A 184 -16.63 -6.21 0.02
CA ALA A 184 -16.39 -6.11 -1.43
C ALA A 184 -17.63 -5.60 -2.22
N GLU A 185 -18.77 -5.39 -1.57
CA GLU A 185 -19.94 -4.82 -2.24
C GLU A 185 -19.63 -3.40 -2.73
N GLY A 186 -19.88 -3.13 -4.02
CA GLY A 186 -19.54 -1.84 -4.65
C GLY A 186 -18.09 -1.70 -5.14
N MET A 187 -17.16 -2.56 -4.70
CA MET A 187 -15.80 -2.61 -5.27
C MET A 187 -15.31 -4.04 -5.44
N ARG A 188 -15.27 -4.51 -6.69
CA ARG A 188 -14.85 -5.87 -7.04
C ARG A 188 -13.75 -5.91 -8.09
N PHE A 189 -12.84 -6.85 -7.91
CA PHE A 189 -11.98 -7.37 -8.97
C PHE A 189 -12.81 -8.37 -9.80
N ASP A 190 -12.35 -8.71 -11.01
CA ASP A 190 -12.98 -9.80 -11.77
C ASP A 190 -12.92 -11.11 -10.96
N GLU A 191 -11.85 -11.29 -10.19
CA GLU A 191 -11.70 -12.39 -9.23
C GLU A 191 -10.93 -11.97 -7.97
N PHE A 192 -11.40 -12.42 -6.82
CA PHE A 192 -10.77 -12.24 -5.51
C PHE A 192 -10.60 -13.59 -4.83
N TYR A 193 -9.40 -13.88 -4.33
CA TYR A 193 -9.11 -15.07 -3.54
C TYR A 193 -8.30 -14.70 -2.30
N GLY A 194 -8.94 -14.60 -1.15
CA GLY A 194 -8.24 -14.20 0.07
C GLY A 194 -9.14 -13.91 1.26
N TYR A 195 -8.62 -13.10 2.18
CA TYR A 195 -9.26 -12.79 3.46
C TYR A 195 -9.70 -11.33 3.48
N TYR A 196 -10.91 -11.08 3.99
CA TYR A 196 -11.40 -9.72 4.22
C TYR A 196 -10.63 -8.98 5.32
N PRO A 197 -10.39 -9.56 6.50
CA PRO A 197 -9.69 -8.89 7.59
C PRO A 197 -8.16 -9.00 7.48
N ALA A 198 -7.41 -8.42 8.43
CA ALA A 198 -5.99 -8.69 8.56
C ALA A 198 -5.75 -10.00 9.34
N GLN A 199 -4.49 -10.43 9.35
CA GLN A 199 -4.07 -11.64 10.04
C GLN A 199 -4.38 -11.59 11.54
N LYS A 200 -4.24 -10.40 12.15
CA LYS A 200 -4.47 -10.18 13.57
C LYS A 200 -5.90 -10.54 13.96
N GLU A 201 -6.91 -10.05 13.24
CA GLU A 201 -8.31 -10.34 13.52
C GLU A 201 -8.62 -11.84 13.38
N LEU A 202 -7.99 -12.55 12.44
CA LEU A 202 -8.13 -14.00 12.29
C LEU A 202 -7.51 -14.77 13.47
N SER A 203 -6.43 -14.25 14.06
CA SER A 203 -5.69 -14.94 15.14
C SER A 203 -6.25 -14.71 16.55
N GLN A 204 -7.03 -13.63 16.76
CA GLN A 204 -7.47 -13.19 18.10
C GLN A 204 -8.25 -14.24 18.88
N ALA A 205 -9.10 -15.01 18.18
CA ALA A 205 -9.91 -16.07 18.77
C ALA A 205 -9.08 -17.31 19.19
N PHE A 206 -7.81 -17.40 18.79
CA PHE A 206 -7.00 -18.61 18.91
C PHE A 206 -5.67 -18.40 19.66
N ASP A 207 -5.01 -17.24 19.56
CA ASP A 207 -3.73 -16.99 20.23
C ASP A 207 -3.94 -16.71 21.73
N LYS A 208 -3.93 -17.79 22.52
CA LYS A 208 -4.00 -17.73 24.00
C LYS A 208 -2.84 -16.99 24.64
N ARG A 209 -1.67 -16.95 24.00
CA ARG A 209 -0.48 -16.28 24.55
C ARG A 209 -0.65 -14.77 24.44
N ARG A 210 -1.23 -14.28 23.34
CA ARG A 210 -1.44 -12.85 23.10
C ARG A 210 -2.77 -12.34 23.68
N TYR A 211 -3.82 -13.15 23.61
CA TYR A 211 -5.19 -12.77 24.01
C TYR A 211 -5.78 -13.72 25.08
N PRO A 212 -5.10 -13.97 26.22
CA PRO A 212 -5.57 -14.94 27.21
C PRO A 212 -6.96 -14.59 27.78
N ASP A 213 -7.21 -13.30 28.04
CA ASP A 213 -8.48 -12.82 28.61
C ASP A 213 -9.65 -12.88 27.62
N LEU A 214 -9.37 -12.96 26.32
CA LEU A 214 -10.37 -13.20 25.29
C LEU A 214 -10.60 -14.72 25.12
N VAL A 215 -9.54 -15.49 24.87
CA VAL A 215 -9.65 -16.91 24.51
C VAL A 215 -10.07 -17.78 25.70
N LEU A 216 -9.70 -17.42 26.93
CA LEU A 216 -10.05 -18.18 28.13
C LEU A 216 -11.37 -17.72 28.76
N ASN A 217 -12.04 -16.72 28.19
CA ASN A 217 -13.34 -16.23 28.64
C ASN A 217 -14.42 -16.54 27.59
N PRO A 218 -15.29 -17.56 27.83
CA PRO A 218 -16.31 -17.96 26.86
C PRO A 218 -17.27 -16.86 26.46
N GLU A 219 -17.64 -15.97 27.40
CA GLU A 219 -18.57 -14.86 27.12
C GLU A 219 -17.94 -13.86 26.14
N ARG A 220 -16.68 -13.47 26.37
CA ARG A 220 -15.98 -12.54 25.48
C ARG A 220 -15.70 -13.13 24.11
N LEU A 221 -15.36 -14.41 24.07
CA LEU A 221 -15.15 -15.12 22.81
C LEU A 221 -16.45 -15.18 21.99
N GLU A 222 -17.59 -15.41 22.65
CA GLU A 222 -18.89 -15.38 21.99
C GLU A 222 -19.27 -13.97 21.53
N MET A 223 -18.98 -12.93 22.32
CA MET A 223 -19.16 -11.53 21.90
C MET A 223 -18.35 -11.18 20.66
N LEU A 224 -17.09 -11.65 20.55
CA LEU A 224 -16.28 -11.45 19.36
C LEU A 224 -16.91 -12.13 18.14
N ARG A 225 -17.33 -13.39 18.27
CA ARG A 225 -17.98 -14.13 17.18
C ARG A 225 -19.29 -13.47 16.74
N ALA A 226 -20.05 -12.91 17.69
CA ALA A 226 -21.29 -12.19 17.41
C ALA A 226 -21.09 -10.89 16.61
N THR A 227 -19.85 -10.39 16.46
CA THR A 227 -19.56 -9.25 15.57
C THR A 227 -19.72 -9.59 14.08
N GLY A 228 -19.74 -10.88 13.73
CA GLY A 228 -19.93 -11.33 12.34
C GLY A 228 -18.75 -11.07 11.42
N ALA A 229 -17.56 -10.79 11.96
CA ALA A 229 -16.35 -10.68 11.15
C ALA A 229 -16.07 -12.00 10.42
N SER A 230 -15.74 -11.92 9.13
CA SER A 230 -15.42 -13.11 8.35
C SER A 230 -14.11 -13.73 8.82
N GLU A 231 -14.16 -15.01 9.19
CA GLU A 231 -13.01 -15.84 9.59
C GLU A 231 -12.73 -16.93 8.54
N ALA A 232 -12.96 -16.63 7.27
CA ALA A 232 -12.85 -17.59 6.18
C ALA A 232 -11.99 -17.08 5.02
N LEU A 233 -11.35 -18.03 4.33
CA LEU A 233 -10.79 -17.84 3.01
C LEU A 233 -11.94 -17.75 2.00
N ILE A 234 -11.99 -16.66 1.25
CA ILE A 234 -13.07 -16.33 0.33
C ILE A 234 -12.58 -16.41 -1.11
N HIS A 235 -13.41 -16.98 -1.98
CA HIS A 235 -13.28 -16.87 -3.43
C HIS A 235 -14.50 -16.14 -3.98
N ALA A 236 -14.30 -14.94 -4.51
CA ALA A 236 -15.38 -14.09 -4.99
C ALA A 236 -15.14 -13.61 -6.42
N PHE A 237 -16.23 -13.33 -7.12
CA PHE A 237 -16.23 -12.89 -8.51
C PHE A 237 -17.04 -11.60 -8.66
N LYS A 238 -16.78 -10.88 -9.76
CA LYS A 238 -17.41 -9.59 -10.03
C LYS A 238 -18.91 -9.65 -10.28
N ASP A 239 -19.42 -10.78 -10.73
CA ASP A 239 -20.85 -11.04 -10.95
C ASP A 239 -21.64 -11.21 -9.64
N GLY A 240 -20.94 -11.23 -8.50
CA GLY A 240 -21.52 -11.34 -7.17
C GLY A 240 -21.35 -12.72 -6.53
N GLU A 241 -20.97 -13.74 -7.29
CA GLU A 241 -20.71 -15.07 -6.72
C GLU A 241 -19.60 -14.97 -5.66
N THR A 242 -19.85 -15.54 -4.48
CA THR A 242 -18.92 -15.54 -3.35
C THR A 242 -19.00 -16.90 -2.66
N LYS A 243 -17.84 -17.55 -2.47
CA LYS A 243 -17.71 -18.88 -1.84
C LYS A 243 -16.76 -18.80 -0.67
N GLU A 244 -17.17 -19.38 0.45
CA GLU A 244 -16.26 -19.71 1.54
C GLU A 244 -15.52 -21.00 1.19
N ILE A 245 -14.20 -20.92 1.06
CA ILE A 245 -13.34 -22.04 0.69
C ILE A 245 -12.89 -22.81 1.92
N GLN A 246 -12.50 -22.08 2.97
CA GLN A 246 -11.98 -22.67 4.20
C GLN A 246 -12.24 -21.74 5.38
N GLN A 247 -12.87 -22.27 6.43
CA GLN A 247 -12.94 -21.60 7.73
C GLN A 247 -11.58 -21.69 8.44
N VAL A 248 -11.12 -20.59 9.02
CA VAL A 248 -9.98 -20.58 9.95
C VAL A 248 -10.41 -21.24 11.25
N ARG A 249 -9.72 -22.32 11.65
CA ARG A 249 -10.04 -23.11 12.85
C ARG A 249 -8.96 -23.03 13.92
N GLY A 250 -7.80 -22.44 13.59
CA GLY A 250 -6.72 -22.24 14.54
C GLY A 250 -5.50 -21.57 13.95
N MET A 251 -4.47 -21.46 14.79
CA MET A 251 -3.22 -20.76 14.46
C MET A 251 -2.49 -21.34 13.25
N GLU A 252 -2.60 -22.64 12.99
CA GLU A 252 -1.94 -23.27 11.85
C GLU A 252 -2.56 -22.84 10.51
N ASP A 253 -3.87 -22.64 10.44
CA ASP A 253 -4.53 -22.10 9.24
C ASP A 253 -4.05 -20.67 8.95
N VAL A 254 -3.87 -19.86 10.00
CA VAL A 254 -3.34 -18.49 9.89
C VAL A 254 -1.88 -18.52 9.42
N ALA A 255 -1.06 -19.40 9.99
CA ALA A 255 0.34 -19.56 9.62
C ALA A 255 0.54 -20.02 8.17
N GLU A 256 -0.35 -20.86 7.65
CA GLU A 256 -0.28 -21.41 6.28
C GLU A 256 -1.00 -20.54 5.23
N ALA A 257 -1.64 -19.44 5.64
CA ALA A 257 -2.47 -18.60 4.77
C ALA A 257 -1.74 -18.13 3.50
N ASP A 258 -0.57 -17.50 3.62
CA ASP A 258 0.16 -17.00 2.45
C ASP A 258 0.68 -18.12 1.55
N ARG A 259 0.89 -19.35 2.05
CA ARG A 259 1.24 -20.49 1.18
C ARG A 259 0.10 -20.77 0.20
N ILE A 260 -1.12 -20.84 0.71
CA ILE A 260 -2.34 -21.08 -0.08
C ILE A 260 -2.58 -19.93 -1.07
N LEU A 261 -2.43 -18.68 -0.61
CA LEU A 261 -2.59 -17.49 -1.45
C LEU A 261 -1.54 -17.42 -2.55
N LYS A 262 -0.28 -17.77 -2.24
CA LYS A 262 0.80 -17.87 -3.21
C LYS A 262 0.51 -18.97 -4.23
N GLU A 263 0.10 -20.16 -3.81
CA GLU A 263 -0.27 -21.26 -4.72
C GLU A 263 -1.37 -20.85 -5.71
N PHE A 264 -2.43 -20.18 -5.23
CA PHE A 264 -3.45 -19.58 -6.10
C PHE A 264 -2.83 -18.59 -7.08
N THR A 265 -1.95 -17.71 -6.59
CA THR A 265 -1.30 -16.69 -7.41
C THR A 265 -0.45 -17.28 -8.53
N LEU A 266 0.35 -18.32 -8.25
CA LEU A 266 1.16 -19.01 -9.26
C LEU A 266 0.29 -19.64 -10.34
N ALA A 267 -0.74 -20.40 -9.95
CA ALA A 267 -1.68 -21.01 -10.89
C ALA A 267 -2.36 -19.94 -11.74
N LYS A 268 -2.79 -18.84 -11.10
CA LYS A 268 -3.47 -17.75 -11.78
C LYS A 268 -2.59 -16.98 -12.74
N SER A 269 -1.31 -16.79 -12.43
CA SER A 269 -0.34 -16.20 -13.35
C SER A 269 -0.23 -17.00 -14.66
N ALA A 270 -0.22 -18.34 -14.56
CA ALA A 270 -0.19 -19.21 -15.74
C ALA A 270 -1.48 -19.10 -16.57
N ASP A 271 -2.65 -19.11 -15.93
CA ASP A 271 -3.95 -18.95 -16.61
C ASP A 271 -4.06 -17.59 -17.33
N LEU A 272 -3.67 -16.51 -16.62
CA LEU A 272 -3.73 -15.15 -17.16
C LEU A 272 -2.78 -14.98 -18.36
N ALA A 273 -1.59 -15.57 -18.32
CA ALA A 273 -0.65 -15.55 -19.43
C ALA A 273 -1.23 -16.17 -20.72
N GLN A 274 -2.04 -17.22 -20.58
CA GLN A 274 -2.69 -17.91 -21.70
C GLN A 274 -3.97 -17.21 -22.20
N SER A 275 -4.56 -16.30 -21.41
CA SER A 275 -5.85 -15.66 -21.72
C SER A 275 -5.84 -14.76 -22.97
N GLY A 276 -4.66 -14.34 -23.43
CA GLY A 276 -4.51 -13.38 -24.53
C GLY A 276 -4.80 -11.93 -24.16
N LYS A 277 -5.33 -11.65 -22.96
CA LYS A 277 -5.64 -10.32 -22.44
C LYS A 277 -4.51 -9.81 -21.54
N PRO A 278 -4.27 -8.49 -21.45
CA PRO A 278 -3.44 -7.94 -20.39
C PRO A 278 -4.12 -8.19 -19.04
N PHE A 279 -3.33 -8.32 -17.97
CA PHE A 279 -3.88 -8.57 -16.64
C PHE A 279 -3.30 -7.64 -15.58
N PHE A 280 -4.10 -7.39 -14.55
CA PHE A 280 -3.70 -6.77 -13.31
C PHE A 280 -3.85 -7.77 -12.18
N LEU A 281 -2.73 -8.23 -11.64
CA LEU A 281 -2.68 -9.15 -10.52
C LEU A 281 -2.12 -8.42 -9.30
N LYS A 282 -2.94 -8.24 -8.28
CA LYS A 282 -2.53 -7.70 -6.99
C LYS A 282 -2.40 -8.87 -6.01
N HIS A 283 -1.23 -9.07 -5.44
CA HIS A 283 -0.99 -10.02 -4.36
C HIS A 283 -0.72 -9.25 -3.07
N CYS A 284 -1.57 -9.44 -2.06
CA CYS A 284 -1.46 -8.79 -0.77
C CYS A 284 -1.16 -9.83 0.31
N PHE A 285 0.07 -9.85 0.81
CA PHE A 285 0.46 -10.78 1.87
C PHE A 285 -0.36 -10.53 3.15
N MET A 286 -0.64 -11.61 3.88
CA MET A 286 -1.16 -11.57 5.26
C MET A 286 -0.01 -11.45 6.27
N LYS A 287 1.16 -11.97 5.90
CA LYS A 287 2.35 -12.05 6.77
C LYS A 287 3.00 -10.71 7.01
N VAL A 288 3.89 -10.74 8.00
CA VAL A 288 4.63 -9.62 8.59
C VAL A 288 3.77 -8.52 9.20
N HIS A 289 2.46 -8.75 9.28
CA HIS A 289 1.56 -8.07 10.19
C HIS A 289 1.58 -8.76 11.56
N ALA A 290 1.72 -7.98 12.64
CA ALA A 290 1.65 -8.53 13.98
C ALA A 290 0.21 -8.98 14.32
N ASP A 291 -0.01 -10.15 14.89
CA ASP A 291 0.97 -11.12 15.39
C ASP A 291 1.52 -12.00 14.24
N SER A 292 2.83 -12.22 14.18
CA SER A 292 3.46 -12.92 13.05
C SER A 292 3.47 -14.43 13.25
N PHE A 293 3.03 -15.15 12.21
CA PHE A 293 3.04 -16.60 12.15
C PHE A 293 3.75 -17.03 10.86
N ALA A 294 4.99 -17.50 10.97
CA ALA A 294 5.66 -18.18 9.86
C ALA A 294 4.98 -19.54 9.61
N SER A 295 4.91 -19.97 8.36
CA SER A 295 4.46 -21.33 8.06
C SER A 295 5.45 -22.34 8.63
N LYS A 296 5.01 -23.60 8.74
CA LYS A 296 5.84 -24.67 9.29
C LYS A 296 7.13 -24.89 8.50
N ALA A 297 7.12 -24.59 7.20
CA ALA A 297 8.29 -24.69 6.33
C ALA A 297 9.35 -23.62 6.66
N PHE A 298 8.94 -22.48 7.23
CA PHE A 298 9.79 -21.31 7.47
C PHE A 298 10.11 -21.04 8.94
N GLU A 299 9.48 -21.77 9.87
CA GLU A 299 9.80 -21.69 11.30
C GLU A 299 11.31 -21.94 11.56
N GLY A 300 11.94 -20.97 12.21
CA GLY A 300 13.38 -20.97 12.54
C GLY A 300 14.33 -20.84 11.35
N LYS A 301 13.85 -20.48 10.16
CA LYS A 301 14.70 -20.33 8.95
C LYS A 301 15.45 -19.01 8.89
N SER A 302 14.98 -17.98 9.57
CA SER A 302 15.68 -16.71 9.65
C SER A 302 16.91 -16.82 10.56
N GLY A 303 17.93 -15.98 10.31
CA GLY A 303 19.14 -15.95 11.12
C GLY A 303 18.87 -15.55 12.58
N SER A 304 17.85 -14.74 12.82
CA SER A 304 17.44 -14.31 14.17
C SER A 304 16.46 -15.28 14.86
N LYS A 305 15.75 -16.12 14.08
CA LYS A 305 14.75 -17.10 14.56
C LYS A 305 13.53 -16.48 15.26
N HIS A 306 13.28 -15.19 15.04
CA HIS A 306 12.06 -14.55 15.51
C HIS A 306 10.92 -14.78 14.51
N PRO A 307 9.66 -14.98 14.96
CA PRO A 307 8.52 -15.25 14.07
C PRO A 307 8.34 -14.23 12.94
N TYR A 308 8.46 -12.93 13.24
CA TYR A 308 8.44 -11.88 12.21
C TYR A 308 9.52 -12.09 11.15
N LYS A 309 10.74 -12.43 11.57
CA LYS A 309 11.91 -12.55 10.70
C LYS A 309 11.85 -13.84 9.88
N ASP A 310 11.30 -14.91 10.43
CA ASP A 310 10.95 -16.13 9.68
C ASP A 310 9.88 -15.82 8.61
N ALA A 311 8.84 -15.07 8.97
CA ALA A 311 7.80 -14.62 8.03
C ALA A 311 8.36 -13.68 6.94
N MET A 312 9.36 -12.84 7.24
CA MET A 312 10.06 -12.04 6.22
C MET A 312 10.81 -12.91 5.20
N VAL A 313 11.51 -13.96 5.66
CA VAL A 313 12.20 -14.91 4.76
C VAL A 313 11.19 -15.66 3.89
N GLU A 314 10.03 -16.00 4.46
CA GLU A 314 8.92 -16.62 3.73
C GLU A 314 8.34 -15.69 2.65
N VAL A 315 8.06 -14.44 2.99
CA VAL A 315 7.57 -13.43 2.04
C VAL A 315 8.59 -13.23 0.91
N ASP A 316 9.89 -13.14 1.22
CA ASP A 316 10.93 -13.04 0.19
C ASP A 316 10.94 -14.24 -0.75
N ALA A 317 10.84 -15.46 -0.22
CA ALA A 317 10.77 -16.67 -1.03
C ALA A 317 9.55 -16.64 -1.96
N TYR A 318 8.38 -16.24 -1.46
CA TYR A 318 7.16 -16.17 -2.25
C TYR A 318 7.19 -15.06 -3.30
N VAL A 319 7.84 -13.92 -3.01
CA VAL A 319 8.15 -12.92 -4.04
C VAL A 319 8.98 -13.58 -5.15
N GLY A 320 10.05 -14.32 -4.80
CA GLY A 320 10.87 -15.04 -5.77
C GLY A 320 10.07 -16.02 -6.64
N GLU A 321 9.23 -16.84 -6.03
CA GLU A 321 8.40 -17.83 -6.73
C GLU A 321 7.37 -17.16 -7.67
N ILE A 322 6.74 -16.05 -7.25
CA ILE A 322 5.79 -15.32 -8.11
C ILE A 322 6.51 -14.73 -9.34
N ILE A 323 7.71 -14.15 -9.16
CA ILE A 323 8.51 -13.65 -10.28
C ILE A 323 8.92 -14.79 -11.22
N GLN A 324 9.35 -15.92 -10.65
CA GLN A 324 9.70 -17.10 -11.43
C GLN A 324 8.50 -17.62 -12.24
N ALA A 325 7.30 -17.68 -11.66
CA ALA A 325 6.11 -18.13 -12.39
C ALA A 325 5.76 -17.21 -13.58
N LEU A 326 5.98 -15.89 -13.45
CA LEU A 326 5.81 -14.96 -14.57
C LEU A 326 6.84 -15.20 -15.68
N ASP A 327 8.08 -15.55 -15.31
CA ASP A 327 9.15 -15.87 -16.25
C ASP A 327 8.88 -17.19 -16.97
N GLU A 328 8.53 -18.25 -16.24
CA GLU A 328 8.16 -19.56 -16.78
C GLU A 328 6.92 -19.48 -17.68
N ALA A 329 5.97 -18.61 -17.37
CA ALA A 329 4.82 -18.32 -18.22
C ALA A 329 5.17 -17.46 -19.45
N GLY A 330 6.42 -16.99 -19.59
CA GLY A 330 6.91 -16.22 -20.73
C GLY A 330 6.36 -14.80 -20.80
N VAL A 331 5.87 -14.25 -19.68
CA VAL A 331 5.23 -12.92 -19.65
C VAL A 331 6.01 -11.87 -18.85
N LEU A 332 7.08 -12.25 -18.15
CA LEU A 332 7.84 -11.34 -17.29
C LEU A 332 8.34 -10.09 -18.03
N GLU A 333 8.89 -10.24 -19.24
CA GLU A 333 9.38 -9.12 -20.07
C GLU A 333 8.28 -8.13 -20.52
N ASN A 334 7.02 -8.54 -20.47
CA ASN A 334 5.86 -7.68 -20.73
C ASN A 334 5.12 -7.28 -19.43
N THR A 335 5.71 -7.49 -18.26
CA THR A 335 5.03 -7.29 -16.98
C THR A 335 5.71 -6.21 -16.15
N PHE A 336 4.95 -5.18 -15.77
CA PHE A 336 5.37 -4.22 -14.77
C PHE A 336 5.12 -4.80 -13.37
N VAL A 337 6.19 -5.10 -12.64
CA VAL A 337 6.15 -5.58 -11.26
C VAL A 337 6.46 -4.44 -10.29
N PHE A 338 5.61 -4.25 -9.28
CA PHE A 338 5.82 -3.29 -8.21
C PHE A 338 5.72 -3.98 -6.85
N VAL A 339 6.76 -3.85 -6.01
CA VAL A 339 6.80 -4.40 -4.65
C VAL A 339 6.85 -3.25 -3.65
N THR A 340 5.93 -3.24 -2.70
CA THR A 340 5.82 -2.18 -1.67
C THR A 340 5.27 -2.75 -0.37
N SER A 341 5.30 -1.95 0.69
CA SER A 341 4.47 -2.15 1.88
C SER A 341 3.31 -1.15 1.96
N ASP A 342 2.27 -1.47 2.70
CA ASP A 342 1.14 -0.58 2.93
C ASP A 342 1.34 0.40 4.10
N ASN A 343 2.25 0.15 5.03
CA ASN A 343 2.67 1.09 6.07
C ASN A 343 4.02 0.71 6.69
N GLY A 344 4.54 1.58 7.56
CA GLY A 344 5.75 1.28 8.33
C GLY A 344 5.57 0.12 9.31
N PRO A 345 6.64 -0.27 10.02
CA PRO A 345 6.62 -1.43 10.90
C PRO A 345 5.79 -1.16 12.16
N GLN A 346 5.15 -2.20 12.69
CA GLN A 346 4.40 -2.13 13.94
C GLN A 346 5.33 -2.27 15.16
N LEU A 347 6.05 -1.19 15.53
CA LEU A 347 7.14 -1.25 16.53
C LEU A 347 6.68 -1.54 17.96
N ASP A 348 5.40 -1.32 18.31
CA ASP A 348 4.84 -1.64 19.63
C ASP A 348 4.70 -3.15 19.88
N SER A 349 4.88 -3.97 18.84
CA SER A 349 4.86 -5.44 18.92
C SER A 349 6.25 -6.07 19.08
N TRP A 350 7.33 -5.29 19.27
CA TRP A 350 8.68 -5.84 19.45
C TRP A 350 8.73 -6.98 20.50
N PRO A 351 9.41 -8.12 20.22
CA PRO A 351 10.29 -8.39 19.08
C PRO A 351 9.57 -8.85 17.80
N ASP A 352 8.25 -8.90 17.80
CA ASP A 352 7.43 -9.28 16.64
C ASP A 352 7.14 -8.08 15.74
N SER A 353 8.18 -7.53 15.13
CA SER A 353 8.11 -6.29 14.37
C SER A 353 9.17 -6.15 13.29
N GLY A 354 8.87 -5.29 12.32
CA GLY A 354 9.80 -4.83 11.31
C GLY A 354 10.82 -3.82 11.81
N TYR A 355 11.68 -3.39 10.91
CA TYR A 355 12.76 -2.45 11.20
C TYR A 355 12.66 -1.22 10.31
N THR A 356 12.90 -0.04 10.91
CA THR A 356 13.04 1.21 10.18
C THR A 356 14.12 2.08 10.84
N PRO A 357 15.01 2.72 10.07
CA PRO A 357 15.94 3.72 10.60
C PRO A 357 15.27 5.09 10.80
N PHE A 358 14.05 5.28 10.30
CA PHE A 358 13.33 6.55 10.37
C PHE A 358 12.52 6.69 11.66
N ARG A 359 12.28 7.93 12.06
CA ARG A 359 11.42 8.23 13.21
C ARG A 359 9.96 7.88 12.91
N GLY A 360 9.30 7.25 13.88
CA GLY A 360 7.89 6.86 13.78
C GLY A 360 7.74 5.39 13.41
N ALA A 361 6.50 4.98 13.19
CA ALA A 361 6.10 3.59 12.99
C ALA A 361 4.70 3.55 12.36
N LYS A 362 4.13 2.35 12.20
CA LYS A 362 2.68 2.20 12.00
C LYS A 362 1.93 3.07 13.02
N ALA A 363 0.89 3.76 12.55
CA ALA A 363 0.05 4.69 13.31
C ALA A 363 0.72 6.00 13.82
N SER A 364 2.00 6.28 13.52
CA SER A 364 2.55 7.62 13.80
C SER A 364 2.07 8.66 12.78
N ALA A 365 1.60 9.80 13.27
CA ALA A 365 1.15 10.96 12.47
C ALA A 365 2.24 12.03 12.36
#